data_AF-A0A858U4C9-F1
#
_entry.id   AF-A0A858U4C9-F1
#
_cell.length_a   1.000
_cell.length_b   1.000
_cell.length_c   1.000
_cell.angle_alpha   90.00
_cell.angle_beta   90.00
_cell.angle_gamma   90.00
#
_symmetry.space_group_name_H-M   'P 1'
#
loop_
_entity.id
_entity.type
_entity.pdbx_description
1 polymer ?
#
loop_
_entity_poly.entity_id
_entity_poly.type
_entity_poly.pdbx_seq_one_letter_code
_entity_poly.pdbx_strand_id
1 'polypeptide(L)'
;MEIAKKRKSLIVFGSILTPIAIAGSIGGAIYFVIRNTRRIRKVYWSPEDFLKKAKADLLPNQLVESFTPKTLYDNFNSQRKIANIAIEEYDKLHPEIKNYIKSNSNKQRNLMSNGINIKKLLKDRPKPFDANKFLSEKLKNNLNFDDVKFLDFRYSDIELTDNPQELKVHYEVFLNYEFAAGNFETSAQKGTPDSKYYYASSKVIKIISKNEKWDLGTIFYQNLELLSNDFKNVINEKPKDPQWFDSEEFQMKIFKIFEDAAIKYDSFPDIYPKEDFDIVSSLEKGSNSYVKWNPVKGLNSLTITYRYINKKNNEIKSEIRKKNFVVLNA
;
A
#
# COMPACT_ATOMS: atom_id res chain seq x y z
N MET A 1 11.76 -52.88 39.69
CA MET A 1 10.48 -52.48 40.35
C MET A 1 10.08 -51.01 40.07
N GLU A 2 11.00 -50.10 39.75
CA GLU A 2 10.68 -48.69 39.42
C GLU A 2 9.98 -48.45 38.08
N ILE A 3 10.29 -49.23 37.04
CA ILE A 3 9.74 -49.04 35.68
C ILE A 3 8.21 -49.25 35.66
N ALA A 4 7.69 -50.18 36.46
CA ALA A 4 6.27 -50.46 36.57
C ALA A 4 5.48 -49.33 37.30
N LYS A 5 6.11 -48.65 38.27
CA LYS A 5 5.52 -47.49 38.97
C LYS A 5 5.44 -46.26 38.06
N LYS A 6 6.48 -46.00 37.26
CA LYS A 6 6.47 -44.90 36.27
C LYS A 6 5.38 -45.10 35.20
N ARG A 7 5.22 -46.32 34.66
CA ARG A 7 4.14 -46.64 33.69
C ARG A 7 2.72 -46.47 34.27
N LYS A 8 2.46 -46.91 35.51
CA LYS A 8 1.16 -46.69 36.16
C LYS A 8 0.86 -45.20 36.38
N SER A 9 1.85 -44.40 36.79
CA SER A 9 1.67 -42.95 36.95
C SER A 9 1.34 -42.24 35.63
N LEU A 10 1.99 -42.63 34.53
CA LEU A 10 1.75 -42.05 33.19
C LEU A 10 0.35 -42.39 32.66
N ILE A 11 -0.15 -43.59 32.95
CA ILE A 11 -1.51 -44.02 32.57
C ILE A 11 -2.56 -43.26 33.40
N VAL A 12 -2.33 -43.04 34.70
CA VAL A 12 -3.24 -42.27 35.58
C VAL A 12 -3.24 -40.78 35.20
N PHE A 13 -2.06 -40.18 34.94
CA PHE A 13 -1.97 -38.81 34.47
C PHE A 13 -2.60 -38.63 33.09
N GLY A 14 -2.37 -39.56 32.15
CA GLY A 14 -2.98 -39.53 30.82
C GLY A 14 -4.50 -39.68 30.84
N SER A 15 -5.04 -40.53 31.72
CA SER A 15 -6.49 -40.76 31.83
C SER A 15 -7.24 -39.62 32.54
N ILE A 16 -6.57 -38.81 33.37
CA ILE A 16 -7.18 -37.65 34.03
C ILE A 16 -6.99 -36.36 33.21
N LEU A 17 -5.81 -36.13 32.64
CA LEU A 17 -5.52 -34.89 31.90
C LEU A 17 -6.19 -34.84 30.53
N THR A 18 -6.35 -35.98 29.85
CA THR A 18 -6.94 -36.00 28.49
C THR A 18 -8.42 -35.58 28.50
N PRO A 19 -9.28 -36.10 29.41
CA PRO A 19 -10.67 -35.62 29.50
C PRO A 19 -10.78 -34.15 29.91
N ILE A 20 -9.92 -33.65 30.80
CA ILE A 20 -9.90 -32.24 31.22
C ILE A 20 -9.50 -31.33 30.07
N ALA A 21 -8.50 -31.70 29.28
CA ALA A 21 -8.09 -30.95 28.10
C ALA A 21 -9.19 -30.93 27.02
N ILE A 22 -9.86 -32.06 26.78
CA ILE A 22 -10.99 -32.14 25.84
C ILE A 22 -12.17 -31.30 26.34
N ALA A 23 -12.53 -31.39 27.63
CA ALA A 23 -13.59 -30.59 28.22
C ALA A 23 -13.26 -29.08 28.21
N GLY A 24 -12.00 -28.70 28.45
CA GLY A 24 -11.53 -27.32 28.32
C GLY A 24 -11.57 -26.81 26.88
N SER A 25 -11.26 -27.68 25.91
CA SER A 25 -11.33 -27.36 24.47
C SER A 25 -12.78 -27.17 24.01
N ILE A 26 -13.68 -28.08 24.41
CA ILE A 26 -15.12 -28.00 24.12
C ILE A 26 -15.73 -26.79 24.82
N GLY A 27 -15.40 -26.55 26.09
CA GLY A 27 -15.84 -25.38 26.85
C GLY A 27 -15.36 -24.07 26.24
N GLY A 28 -14.10 -24.01 25.79
CA GLY A 28 -13.55 -22.87 25.06
C GLY A 28 -14.26 -22.62 23.72
N ALA A 29 -14.53 -23.68 22.94
CA ALA A 29 -15.27 -23.58 21.69
C ALA A 29 -16.72 -23.13 21.92
N ILE A 30 -17.42 -23.69 22.91
CA ILE A 30 -18.76 -23.28 23.30
C ILE A 30 -18.76 -21.82 23.79
N TYR A 31 -17.77 -21.41 24.58
CA TYR A 31 -17.65 -20.01 25.03
C TYR A 31 -17.44 -19.06 23.85
N PHE A 32 -16.58 -19.40 22.88
CA PHE A 32 -16.38 -18.61 21.67
C PHE A 32 -17.65 -18.52 20.82
N VAL A 33 -18.35 -19.64 20.63
CA VAL A 33 -19.62 -19.68 19.90
C VAL A 33 -20.68 -18.87 20.64
N ILE A 34 -20.85 -19.02 21.95
CA ILE A 34 -21.82 -18.26 22.75
C ILE A 34 -21.48 -16.76 22.74
N ARG A 35 -20.20 -16.41 22.88
CA ARG A 35 -19.76 -15.01 22.85
C ARG A 35 -20.01 -14.38 21.48
N ASN A 36 -19.77 -15.11 20.39
CA ASN A 36 -19.98 -14.63 19.02
C ASN A 36 -21.45 -14.73 18.54
N THR A 37 -22.31 -15.49 19.21
CA THR A 37 -23.76 -15.60 18.91
C THR A 37 -24.63 -14.65 19.72
N ARG A 38 -24.09 -13.98 20.74
CA ARG A 38 -24.81 -12.91 21.45
C ARG A 38 -25.15 -11.79 20.45
N ARG A 39 -26.44 -11.51 20.28
CA ARG A 39 -26.92 -10.36 19.50
C ARG A 39 -26.20 -9.10 19.99
N ILE A 40 -25.41 -8.49 19.12
CA ILE A 40 -24.74 -7.22 19.39
C ILE A 40 -25.84 -6.21 19.67
N ARG A 41 -25.88 -5.67 20.90
CA ARG A 41 -26.75 -4.53 21.21
C ARG A 41 -26.23 -3.33 20.45
N LYS A 42 -26.97 -2.94 19.42
CA LYS A 42 -26.65 -1.75 18.62
C LYS A 42 -26.76 -0.51 19.49
N VAL A 43 -25.77 0.37 19.37
CA VAL A 43 -25.78 1.66 20.07
C VAL A 43 -26.53 2.66 19.21
N TYR A 44 -27.44 3.43 19.81
CA TYR A 44 -28.15 4.48 19.08
C TYR A 44 -27.23 5.67 18.78
N TRP A 45 -27.30 6.19 17.57
CA TRP A 45 -26.59 7.39 17.11
C TRP A 45 -27.60 8.36 16.48
N SER A 46 -27.63 9.59 16.98
CA SER A 46 -28.39 10.66 16.31
C SER A 46 -27.69 11.09 15.01
N PRO A 47 -28.43 11.63 14.01
CA PRO A 47 -27.79 12.20 12.81
C PRO A 47 -26.79 13.31 13.15
N GLU A 48 -27.06 14.10 14.19
CA GLU A 48 -26.19 15.16 14.66
C GLU A 48 -24.87 14.62 15.24
N ASP A 49 -24.94 13.59 16.09
CA ASP A 49 -23.75 12.94 16.67
C ASP A 49 -22.90 12.26 15.59
N PHE A 50 -23.56 11.61 14.63
CA PHE A 50 -22.91 11.04 13.46
C PHE A 50 -22.17 12.10 12.67
N LEU A 51 -22.85 13.19 12.28
CA LEU A 51 -22.23 14.26 11.49
C LEU A 51 -21.07 14.93 12.24
N LYS A 52 -21.20 15.14 13.55
CA LYS A 52 -20.13 15.69 14.39
C LYS A 52 -18.88 14.81 14.33
N LYS A 53 -19.06 13.49 14.41
CA LYS A 53 -17.97 12.52 14.33
C LYS A 53 -17.41 12.36 12.92
N ALA A 54 -18.25 12.33 11.90
CA ALA A 54 -17.84 12.20 10.50
C ALA A 54 -17.06 13.43 10.00
N LYS A 55 -17.32 14.62 10.57
CA LYS A 55 -16.59 15.86 10.30
C LYS A 55 -15.30 16.02 11.12
N ALA A 56 -15.02 15.09 12.04
CA ALA A 56 -13.77 15.13 12.80
C ALA A 56 -12.56 14.90 11.87
N ASP A 57 -11.36 15.03 12.41
CA ASP A 57 -10.15 14.86 11.62
C ASP A 57 -9.85 13.38 11.33
N LEU A 58 -10.50 12.82 10.31
CA LEU A 58 -10.45 11.38 9.99
C LEU A 58 -9.19 10.95 9.24
N LEU A 59 -8.44 11.89 8.66
CA LEU A 59 -7.24 11.63 7.87
C LEU A 59 -6.06 12.43 8.44
N PRO A 60 -4.84 11.87 8.47
CA PRO A 60 -3.67 12.61 8.97
C PRO A 60 -3.34 13.79 8.04
N ASN A 61 -2.75 14.85 8.61
CA ASN A 61 -2.25 15.98 7.81
C ASN A 61 -1.03 15.59 6.97
N GLN A 62 -0.23 14.64 7.47
CA GLN A 62 1.02 14.23 6.85
C GLN A 62 1.20 12.71 6.96
N LEU A 63 1.71 12.10 5.88
CA LEU A 63 2.11 10.71 5.81
C LEU A 63 3.55 10.60 5.33
N VAL A 64 4.32 9.70 5.94
CA VAL A 64 5.68 9.37 5.48
C VAL A 64 5.63 8.02 4.78
N GLU A 65 5.75 8.03 3.47
CA GLU A 65 5.51 6.85 2.64
C GLU A 65 6.63 6.58 1.65
N SER A 66 6.65 5.38 1.06
CA SER A 66 7.64 4.99 0.05
C SER A 66 7.36 5.53 -1.34
N PHE A 67 6.26 6.25 -1.54
CA PHE A 67 5.78 6.72 -2.85
C PHE A 67 5.50 8.23 -2.82
N THR A 68 5.43 8.83 -4.00
CA THR A 68 5.01 10.23 -4.18
C THR A 68 3.51 10.33 -4.48
N PRO A 69 2.85 11.49 -4.27
CA PRO A 69 1.47 11.74 -4.71
C PRO A 69 1.23 11.37 -6.17
N LYS A 70 2.13 11.78 -7.07
CA LYS A 70 2.04 11.49 -8.50
C LYS A 70 2.05 9.99 -8.78
N THR A 71 2.98 9.25 -8.17
CA THR A 71 3.06 7.79 -8.33
C THR A 71 1.78 7.10 -7.86
N LEU A 72 1.21 7.53 -6.72
CA LEU A 72 -0.05 6.97 -6.23
C LEU A 72 -1.21 7.27 -7.18
N TYR A 73 -1.30 8.51 -7.67
CA TYR A 73 -2.33 8.95 -8.62
C TYR A 73 -2.27 8.21 -9.95
N ASP A 74 -1.09 8.09 -10.55
CA ASP A 74 -0.89 7.40 -11.83
C ASP A 74 -1.27 5.91 -11.70
N ASN A 75 -0.87 5.26 -10.60
CA ASN A 75 -1.23 3.88 -10.33
C ASN A 75 -2.74 3.69 -10.11
N PHE A 76 -3.38 4.59 -9.35
CA PHE A 76 -4.83 4.57 -9.12
C PHE A 76 -5.59 4.66 -10.44
N ASN A 77 -5.24 5.62 -11.30
CA ASN A 77 -5.88 5.82 -12.59
C ASN A 77 -5.62 4.68 -13.57
N SER A 78 -4.40 4.15 -13.59
CA SER A 78 -4.06 3.00 -14.42
C SER A 78 -4.91 1.78 -14.06
N GLN A 79 -5.02 1.45 -12.77
CA GLN A 79 -5.84 0.32 -12.30
C GLN A 79 -7.34 0.55 -12.57
N ARG A 80 -7.83 1.78 -12.35
CA ARG A 80 -9.20 2.18 -12.68
C ARG A 80 -9.49 1.98 -14.18
N LYS A 81 -8.57 2.39 -15.05
CA LYS A 81 -8.68 2.22 -16.50
C LYS A 81 -8.68 0.75 -16.91
N ILE A 82 -7.78 -0.06 -16.35
CA ILE A 82 -7.69 -1.50 -16.64
C ILE A 82 -9.00 -2.22 -16.26
N ALA A 83 -9.54 -1.93 -15.08
CA ALA A 83 -10.81 -2.53 -14.63
C ALA A 83 -11.99 -2.13 -15.54
N ASN A 84 -12.05 -0.85 -15.95
CA ASN A 84 -13.09 -0.37 -16.86
C ASN A 84 -13.00 -1.03 -18.23
N ILE A 85 -11.79 -1.17 -18.80
CA ILE A 85 -11.58 -1.87 -20.07
C ILE A 85 -12.05 -3.33 -19.97
N ALA A 86 -11.66 -4.04 -18.91
CA ALA A 86 -12.07 -5.43 -18.71
C ALA A 86 -13.59 -5.58 -18.64
N ILE A 87 -14.28 -4.64 -17.97
CA ILE A 87 -15.73 -4.60 -17.92
C ILE A 87 -16.33 -4.33 -19.30
N GLU A 88 -15.82 -3.33 -20.02
CA GLU A 88 -16.34 -2.95 -21.35
C GLU A 88 -16.16 -4.09 -22.37
N GLU A 89 -15.01 -4.77 -22.35
CA GLU A 89 -14.75 -5.93 -23.20
C GLU A 89 -15.69 -7.09 -22.86
N TYR A 90 -15.90 -7.37 -21.58
CA TYR A 90 -16.84 -8.40 -21.14
C TYR A 90 -18.28 -8.07 -21.55
N ASP A 91 -18.73 -6.83 -21.34
CA ASP A 91 -20.08 -6.38 -21.69
C ASP A 91 -20.32 -6.39 -23.22
N LYS A 92 -19.26 -6.18 -24.02
CA LYS A 92 -19.32 -6.31 -25.50
C LYS A 92 -19.48 -7.77 -25.93
N LEU A 93 -18.83 -8.71 -25.25
CA LEU A 93 -18.93 -10.14 -25.52
C LEU A 93 -20.28 -10.74 -25.04
N HIS A 94 -20.90 -10.12 -24.06
CA HIS A 94 -22.15 -10.58 -23.43
C HIS A 94 -23.27 -9.52 -23.46
N PRO A 95 -23.76 -9.12 -24.65
CA PRO A 95 -24.77 -8.06 -24.79
C PRO A 95 -26.10 -8.38 -24.07
N GLU A 96 -26.40 -9.65 -23.81
CA GLU A 96 -27.55 -10.12 -23.03
C GLU A 96 -27.59 -9.53 -21.61
N ILE A 97 -26.44 -9.20 -21.02
CA ILE A 97 -26.34 -8.58 -19.69
C ILE A 97 -26.99 -7.20 -19.70
N LYS A 98 -26.69 -6.38 -20.71
CA LYS A 98 -27.21 -5.02 -20.84
C LYS A 98 -28.73 -5.01 -21.00
N ASN A 99 -29.25 -5.95 -21.79
CA ASN A 99 -30.69 -6.10 -21.99
C ASN A 99 -31.41 -6.55 -20.70
N TYR A 100 -30.78 -7.43 -19.91
CA TYR A 100 -31.30 -7.85 -18.61
C TYR A 100 -31.30 -6.72 -17.57
N ILE A 101 -30.26 -5.90 -17.51
CA ILE A 101 -30.19 -4.74 -16.60
C ILE A 101 -31.31 -3.73 -16.95
N LYS A 102 -31.52 -3.45 -18.24
CA LYS A 102 -32.57 -2.54 -18.72
C LYS A 102 -33.99 -3.09 -18.52
N SER A 103 -34.20 -4.39 -18.63
CA SER A 103 -35.53 -4.99 -18.44
C SER A 103 -35.89 -5.14 -16.96
N ASN A 104 -34.92 -5.34 -16.06
CA ASN A 104 -35.22 -5.38 -14.62
C ASN A 104 -35.51 -4.02 -13.98
N SER A 105 -35.13 -2.90 -14.61
CA SER A 105 -35.58 -1.57 -14.15
C SER A 105 -37.06 -1.30 -14.48
N ASN A 106 -37.63 -2.02 -15.45
CA ASN A 106 -39.04 -1.94 -15.84
C ASN A 106 -39.75 -3.27 -15.53
N LYS A 107 -40.49 -3.36 -14.42
CA LYS A 107 -41.29 -4.52 -13.93
C LYS A 107 -41.92 -5.45 -15.01
N GLN A 108 -41.14 -6.25 -15.73
CA GLN A 108 -41.61 -7.30 -16.63
C GLN A 108 -40.89 -8.60 -16.29
N ARG A 109 -41.55 -9.40 -15.44
CA ARG A 109 -41.04 -10.63 -14.81
C ARG A 109 -41.17 -11.90 -15.67
N ASN A 110 -41.44 -11.79 -16.96
CA ASN A 110 -41.71 -12.97 -17.79
C ASN A 110 -40.61 -13.17 -18.83
N LEU A 111 -39.52 -13.86 -18.44
CA LEU A 111 -38.60 -14.57 -19.35
C LEU A 111 -37.81 -15.61 -18.53
N MET A 112 -38.48 -16.70 -18.14
CA MET A 112 -37.84 -17.88 -17.56
C MET A 112 -37.39 -18.83 -18.68
N SER A 113 -36.08 -18.82 -18.96
CA SER A 113 -35.29 -19.94 -19.51
C SER A 113 -33.80 -19.56 -19.52
N ASN A 114 -33.47 -18.30 -19.83
CA ASN A 114 -32.09 -17.78 -19.84
C ASN A 114 -31.57 -17.23 -18.49
N GLY A 115 -32.40 -17.23 -17.44
CA GLY A 115 -32.08 -16.59 -16.16
C GLY A 115 -30.93 -17.24 -15.37
N ILE A 116 -30.69 -18.55 -15.56
CA ILE A 116 -29.55 -19.24 -14.91
C ILE A 116 -28.23 -18.82 -15.56
N ASN A 117 -28.21 -18.73 -16.89
CA ASN A 117 -27.00 -18.33 -17.63
C ASN A 117 -26.66 -16.86 -17.37
N ILE A 118 -27.66 -15.95 -17.36
CA ILE A 118 -27.44 -14.53 -17.04
C ILE A 118 -26.95 -14.32 -15.61
N LYS A 119 -27.48 -15.04 -14.61
CA LYS A 119 -26.97 -14.96 -13.23
C LYS A 119 -25.50 -15.39 -13.13
N LYS A 120 -25.11 -16.40 -13.91
CA LYS A 120 -23.72 -16.85 -13.99
C LYS A 120 -22.85 -15.79 -14.67
N LEU A 121 -23.27 -15.23 -15.80
CA LEU A 121 -22.57 -14.15 -16.49
C LEU A 121 -22.41 -12.90 -15.60
N LEU A 122 -23.43 -12.52 -14.83
CA LEU A 122 -23.34 -11.42 -13.87
C LEU A 122 -22.34 -11.70 -12.74
N LYS A 123 -22.21 -12.96 -12.33
CA LYS A 123 -21.25 -13.38 -11.30
C LYS A 123 -19.82 -13.43 -11.85
N ASP A 124 -19.67 -13.85 -13.09
CA ASP A 124 -18.39 -13.99 -13.79
C ASP A 124 -17.89 -12.65 -14.38
N ARG A 125 -18.78 -11.65 -14.46
CA ARG A 125 -18.45 -10.29 -14.90
C ARG A 125 -17.31 -9.71 -14.04
N PRO A 126 -16.28 -9.10 -14.65
CA PRO A 126 -15.23 -8.39 -13.94
C PRO A 126 -15.80 -7.36 -12.95
N LYS A 127 -15.18 -7.27 -11.78
CA LYS A 127 -15.60 -6.32 -10.74
C LYS A 127 -15.16 -4.91 -11.10
N PRO A 128 -15.97 -3.88 -10.77
CA PRO A 128 -15.53 -2.49 -10.90
C PRO A 128 -14.32 -2.22 -10.01
N PHE A 129 -13.54 -1.21 -10.40
CA PHE A 129 -12.45 -0.74 -9.58
C PHE A 129 -12.96 -0.28 -8.21
N ASP A 130 -12.36 -0.84 -7.15
CA ASP A 130 -12.70 -0.53 -5.77
C ASP A 130 -11.67 0.46 -5.21
N ALA A 131 -12.02 1.75 -5.26
CA ALA A 131 -11.16 2.83 -4.80
C ALA A 131 -10.80 2.69 -3.32
N ASN A 132 -11.78 2.31 -2.48
CA ASN A 132 -11.56 2.13 -1.06
C ASN A 132 -10.54 1.01 -0.79
N LYS A 133 -10.73 -0.15 -1.43
CA LYS A 133 -9.79 -1.27 -1.29
C LYS A 133 -8.38 -0.87 -1.72
N PHE A 134 -8.24 -0.23 -2.89
CA PHE A 134 -6.93 0.19 -3.39
C PHE A 134 -6.24 1.20 -2.45
N LEU A 135 -6.98 2.23 -2.01
CA LEU A 135 -6.42 3.32 -1.22
C LEU A 135 -6.17 2.91 0.24
N SER A 136 -7.02 2.06 0.82
CA SER A 136 -6.85 1.58 2.21
C SER A 136 -5.56 0.76 2.43
N GLU A 137 -5.02 0.15 1.38
CA GLU A 137 -3.72 -0.53 1.43
C GLU A 137 -2.53 0.44 1.46
N LYS A 138 -2.75 1.72 1.12
CA LYS A 138 -1.69 2.73 0.91
C LYS A 138 -1.80 3.92 1.87
N LEU A 139 -3.01 4.26 2.28
CA LEU A 139 -3.32 5.44 3.08
C LEU A 139 -3.84 5.02 4.45
N LYS A 140 -3.27 5.63 5.49
CA LYS A 140 -3.73 5.48 6.86
C LYS A 140 -4.78 6.55 7.19
N ASN A 141 -5.71 6.19 8.07
CA ASN A 141 -6.68 7.11 8.64
C ASN A 141 -6.43 7.26 10.15
N ASN A 142 -7.06 8.25 10.77
CA ASN A 142 -6.97 8.56 12.20
C ASN A 142 -8.07 7.87 13.02
N LEU A 143 -8.83 6.95 12.43
CA LEU A 143 -9.95 6.31 13.11
C LEU A 143 -9.42 5.36 14.19
N ASN A 144 -9.88 5.55 15.42
CA ASN A 144 -9.63 4.59 16.49
C ASN A 144 -10.63 3.42 16.42
N PHE A 145 -10.44 2.44 17.29
CA PHE A 145 -11.28 1.25 17.35
C PHE A 145 -12.79 1.57 17.54
N ASP A 146 -13.12 2.56 18.36
CA ASP A 146 -14.51 2.96 18.59
C ASP A 146 -15.09 3.66 17.37
N ASP A 147 -14.32 4.52 16.71
CA ASP A 147 -14.76 5.20 15.50
C ASP A 147 -14.99 4.19 14.36
N VAL A 148 -14.08 3.22 14.12
CA VAL A 148 -14.25 2.17 13.10
C VAL A 148 -15.47 1.29 13.37
N LYS A 149 -15.81 1.09 14.65
CA LYS A 149 -16.98 0.28 15.02
C LYS A 149 -18.29 0.92 14.57
N PHE A 150 -18.40 2.24 14.64
CA PHE A 150 -19.67 2.96 14.38
C PHE A 150 -19.69 3.73 13.06
N LEU A 151 -18.52 4.06 12.51
CA LEU A 151 -18.35 4.74 11.23
C LEU A 151 -17.80 3.76 10.19
N ASP A 152 -18.49 3.66 9.07
CA ASP A 152 -18.00 2.99 7.88
C ASP A 152 -17.36 4.03 6.97
N PHE A 153 -16.05 4.20 7.12
CA PHE A 153 -15.24 5.12 6.33
C PHE A 153 -14.73 4.45 5.06
N ARG A 154 -14.88 5.13 3.92
CA ARG A 154 -14.47 4.62 2.61
C ARG A 154 -13.77 5.70 1.82
N TYR A 155 -12.60 5.39 1.27
CA TYR A 155 -11.98 6.26 0.27
C TYR A 155 -12.75 6.17 -1.06
N SER A 156 -12.98 7.30 -1.71
CA SER A 156 -13.77 7.37 -2.95
C SER A 156 -12.94 7.77 -4.18
N ASP A 157 -12.02 8.73 -4.05
CA ASP A 157 -11.15 9.18 -5.14
C ASP A 157 -9.90 9.92 -4.63
N ILE A 158 -8.97 10.22 -5.54
CA ILE A 158 -7.81 11.08 -5.28
C ILE A 158 -7.57 12.06 -6.44
N GLU A 159 -7.12 13.27 -6.09
CA GLU A 159 -6.77 14.34 -7.03
C GLU A 159 -5.37 14.87 -6.71
N LEU A 160 -4.59 15.15 -7.76
CA LEU A 160 -3.36 15.91 -7.61
C LEU A 160 -3.68 17.36 -7.27
N THR A 161 -2.84 17.96 -6.44
CA THR A 161 -2.86 19.40 -6.17
C THR A 161 -1.76 20.09 -6.95
N ASP A 162 -1.72 21.43 -6.88
CA ASP A 162 -0.62 22.21 -7.47
C ASP A 162 0.73 21.92 -6.78
N ASN A 163 0.70 21.46 -5.52
CA ASN A 163 1.90 21.08 -4.79
C ASN A 163 2.23 19.59 -5.03
N PRO A 164 3.42 19.25 -5.55
CA PRO A 164 3.80 17.87 -5.87
C PRO A 164 3.89 16.94 -4.64
N GLN A 165 3.96 17.49 -3.43
CA GLN A 165 3.95 16.73 -2.17
C GLN A 165 2.55 16.59 -1.56
N GLU A 166 1.52 17.15 -2.17
CA GLU A 166 0.17 17.14 -1.64
C GLU A 166 -0.78 16.35 -2.54
N LEU A 167 -1.65 15.57 -1.90
CA LEU A 167 -2.70 14.81 -2.55
C LEU A 167 -4.02 15.15 -1.89
N LYS A 168 -5.03 15.45 -2.70
CA LYS A 168 -6.39 15.61 -2.20
C LYS A 168 -7.07 14.26 -2.22
N VAL A 169 -7.49 13.80 -1.06
CA VAL A 169 -8.13 12.48 -0.86
C VAL A 169 -9.61 12.69 -0.59
N HIS A 170 -10.45 12.07 -1.41
CA HIS A 170 -11.90 12.09 -1.28
C HIS A 170 -12.34 10.86 -0.50
N TYR A 171 -13.31 11.04 0.38
CA TYR A 171 -13.85 9.96 1.20
C TYR A 171 -15.33 10.17 1.51
N GLU A 172 -15.95 9.06 1.86
CA GLU A 172 -17.33 8.96 2.31
C GLU A 172 -17.37 8.26 3.66
N VAL A 173 -18.32 8.66 4.49
CA VAL A 173 -18.56 8.08 5.81
C VAL A 173 -20.03 7.75 5.90
N PHE A 174 -20.32 6.53 6.35
CA PHE A 174 -21.67 6.05 6.63
C PHE A 174 -21.79 5.59 8.08
N LEU A 175 -23.01 5.52 8.60
CA LEU A 175 -23.23 4.80 9.85
C LEU A 175 -23.04 3.30 9.62
N ASN A 176 -22.22 2.66 10.46
CA ASN A 176 -22.07 1.22 10.43
C ASN A 176 -23.27 0.53 11.10
N TYR A 177 -24.30 0.22 10.31
CA TYR A 177 -25.54 -0.40 10.79
C TYR A 177 -25.34 -1.83 11.33
N GLU A 178 -24.16 -2.44 11.21
CA GLU A 178 -23.87 -3.71 11.89
C GLU A 178 -23.83 -3.51 13.41
N PHE A 179 -23.20 -2.41 13.87
CA PHE A 179 -22.96 -2.14 15.29
C PHE A 179 -23.74 -0.94 15.84
N ALA A 180 -24.29 -0.08 14.98
CA ALA A 180 -25.08 1.08 15.36
C ALA A 180 -26.53 1.00 14.86
N ALA A 181 -27.42 1.68 15.59
CA ALA A 181 -28.78 1.95 15.17
C ALA A 181 -28.96 3.46 15.06
N GLY A 182 -29.79 3.90 14.13
CA GLY A 182 -30.11 5.31 13.95
C GLY A 182 -31.61 5.53 13.84
N ASN A 183 -31.98 6.74 13.43
CA ASN A 183 -33.33 7.10 13.04
C ASN A 183 -33.81 6.19 11.91
N PHE A 184 -35.14 6.06 11.80
CA PHE A 184 -35.73 5.21 10.78
C PHE A 184 -35.35 5.67 9.37
N GLU A 185 -34.92 4.70 8.58
CA GLU A 185 -34.60 4.77 7.16
C GLU A 185 -34.92 3.43 6.51
N THR A 186 -35.31 3.47 5.24
CA THR A 186 -35.59 2.26 4.48
C THR A 186 -34.29 1.50 4.18
N SER A 187 -34.37 0.18 3.98
CA SER A 187 -33.19 -0.61 3.59
C SER A 187 -32.59 -0.17 2.24
N ALA A 188 -33.36 0.52 1.39
CA ALA A 188 -32.87 1.08 0.14
C ALA A 188 -32.04 2.36 0.35
N GLN A 189 -32.27 3.10 1.44
CA GLN A 189 -31.55 4.34 1.76
C GLN A 189 -30.29 4.07 2.60
N LYS A 190 -30.33 3.08 3.49
CA LYS A 190 -29.21 2.78 4.41
C LYS A 190 -27.93 2.47 3.64
N GLY A 191 -26.84 3.15 4.03
CA GLY A 191 -25.53 2.96 3.40
C GLY A 191 -25.42 3.53 1.99
N THR A 192 -26.32 4.45 1.62
CA THR A 192 -26.29 5.17 0.35
C THR A 192 -26.14 6.68 0.59
N PRO A 193 -25.78 7.48 -0.42
CA PRO A 193 -25.74 8.95 -0.31
C PRO A 193 -27.06 9.60 0.11
N ASP A 194 -28.19 8.93 -0.09
CA ASP A 194 -29.53 9.41 0.32
C ASP A 194 -29.80 9.18 1.83
N SER A 195 -28.85 8.57 2.54
CA SER A 195 -28.94 8.34 3.98
C SER A 195 -28.81 9.65 4.77
N LYS A 196 -29.57 9.78 5.85
CA LYS A 196 -29.38 10.78 6.91
C LYS A 196 -28.02 10.63 7.58
N TYR A 197 -27.44 9.44 7.49
CA TYR A 197 -26.12 9.09 8.02
C TYR A 197 -25.10 8.95 6.89
N TYR A 198 -25.02 9.97 6.04
CA TYR A 198 -24.01 10.09 4.99
C TYR A 198 -23.25 11.39 5.15
N TYR A 199 -21.93 11.30 4.99
CA TYR A 199 -21.05 12.46 4.90
C TYR A 199 -19.98 12.18 3.86
N ALA A 200 -19.81 13.10 2.91
CA ALA A 200 -18.73 13.07 1.95
C ALA A 200 -17.91 14.34 2.05
N SER A 201 -16.59 14.19 1.92
CA SER A 201 -15.67 15.31 1.98
C SER A 201 -14.36 14.95 1.30
N SER A 202 -13.44 15.91 1.33
CA SER A 202 -12.08 15.71 0.87
C SER A 202 -11.11 16.38 1.81
N LYS A 203 -9.92 15.82 1.96
CA LYS A 203 -8.83 16.43 2.70
C LYS A 203 -7.55 16.42 1.87
N VAL A 204 -6.84 17.54 1.87
CA VAL A 204 -5.47 17.60 1.36
C VAL A 204 -4.53 17.03 2.41
N ILE A 205 -3.78 16.01 2.02
CA ILE A 205 -2.75 15.40 2.87
C ILE A 205 -1.38 15.61 2.23
N LYS A 206 -0.37 15.86 3.06
CA LYS A 206 1.02 15.94 2.62
C LYS A 206 1.65 14.55 2.66
N ILE A 207 2.21 14.09 1.54
CA ILE A 207 2.94 12.84 1.45
C ILE A 207 4.42 13.16 1.32
N ILE A 208 5.18 12.80 2.36
CA ILE A 208 6.62 12.96 2.42
C ILE A 208 7.23 11.62 1.99
N SER A 209 7.91 11.60 0.84
CA SER A 209 8.62 10.40 0.40
C SER A 209 9.82 10.11 1.31
N LYS A 210 9.92 8.86 1.80
CA LYS A 210 11.11 8.37 2.50
C LYS A 210 12.15 7.73 1.58
N ASN A 211 11.73 7.43 0.36
CA ASN A 211 12.51 6.82 -0.70
C ASN A 211 12.94 7.88 -1.73
N GLU A 212 14.08 7.62 -2.35
CA GLU A 212 14.63 8.39 -3.45
C GLU A 212 13.69 8.35 -4.66
N LYS A 213 13.67 9.43 -5.43
CA LYS A 213 12.82 9.59 -6.61
C LYS A 213 13.54 9.05 -7.84
N TRP A 214 13.78 7.73 -7.85
CA TRP A 214 14.51 7.02 -8.92
C TRP A 214 13.64 6.15 -9.81
N ASP A 215 12.36 5.98 -9.46
CA ASP A 215 11.48 5.03 -10.10
C ASP A 215 10.95 5.52 -11.45
N LEU A 216 10.32 4.61 -12.20
CA LEU A 216 9.62 4.90 -13.45
C LEU A 216 8.74 6.15 -13.32
N GLY A 217 8.89 7.08 -14.27
CA GLY A 217 8.14 8.35 -14.29
C GLY A 217 8.83 9.52 -13.58
N THR A 218 9.99 9.30 -12.95
CA THR A 218 10.85 10.37 -12.40
C THR A 218 11.82 10.91 -13.46
N ILE A 219 12.27 12.16 -13.29
CA ILE A 219 13.28 12.78 -14.16
C ILE A 219 14.59 11.99 -14.08
N PHE A 220 14.94 11.48 -12.91
CA PHE A 220 16.12 10.62 -12.72
C PHE A 220 16.03 9.37 -13.60
N TYR A 221 14.91 8.65 -13.57
CA TYR A 221 14.72 7.45 -14.39
C TYR A 221 14.78 7.75 -15.90
N GLN A 222 14.17 8.87 -16.33
CA GLN A 222 14.20 9.29 -17.74
C GLN A 222 15.63 9.55 -18.26
N ASN A 223 16.57 9.88 -17.37
CA ASN A 223 17.96 10.18 -17.71
C ASN A 223 18.93 9.05 -17.30
N LEU A 224 18.40 7.86 -16.93
CA LEU A 224 19.20 6.73 -16.46
C LEU A 224 20.18 6.23 -17.53
N GLU A 225 19.83 6.31 -18.81
CA GLU A 225 20.69 5.89 -19.92
C GLU A 225 21.93 6.78 -20.05
N LEU A 226 21.76 8.10 -19.96
CA LEU A 226 22.88 9.05 -19.96
C LEU A 226 23.82 8.77 -18.78
N LEU A 227 23.24 8.58 -17.58
CA LEU A 227 23.99 8.22 -16.39
C LEU A 227 24.76 6.89 -16.54
N SER A 228 24.13 5.90 -17.17
CA SER A 228 24.77 4.61 -17.47
C SER A 228 25.95 4.76 -18.43
N ASN A 229 25.84 5.64 -19.42
CA ASN A 229 26.95 5.95 -20.33
C ASN A 229 28.11 6.64 -19.61
N ASP A 230 27.84 7.56 -18.69
CA ASP A 230 28.87 8.20 -17.87
C ASP A 230 29.62 7.18 -17.00
N PHE A 231 28.90 6.25 -16.35
CA PHE A 231 29.53 5.14 -15.63
C PHE A 231 30.37 4.26 -16.55
N LYS A 232 29.84 3.93 -17.73
CA LYS A 232 30.54 3.10 -18.72
C LYS A 232 31.85 3.73 -19.17
N ASN A 233 31.91 5.05 -19.33
CA ASN A 233 33.14 5.75 -19.71
C ASN A 233 34.24 5.55 -18.65
N VAL A 234 33.90 5.70 -17.35
CA VAL A 234 34.86 5.49 -16.25
C VAL A 234 35.28 4.02 -16.13
N ILE A 235 34.34 3.09 -16.29
CA ILE A 235 34.62 1.64 -16.24
C ILE A 235 35.61 1.23 -17.35
N ASN A 236 35.49 1.84 -18.53
CA ASN A 236 36.32 1.53 -19.70
C ASN A 236 37.68 2.24 -19.74
N GLU A 237 38.01 3.12 -18.78
CA GLU A 237 39.33 3.74 -18.71
C GLU A 237 40.45 2.71 -18.51
N LYS A 238 40.20 1.69 -17.67
CA LYS A 238 41.10 0.56 -17.40
C LYS A 238 40.30 -0.75 -17.36
N PRO A 239 39.92 -1.29 -18.52
CA PRO A 239 39.01 -2.42 -18.59
C PRO A 239 39.66 -3.67 -18.00
N LYS A 240 38.90 -4.41 -17.17
CA LYS A 240 39.32 -5.67 -16.54
C LYS A 240 40.51 -5.58 -15.58
N ASP A 241 40.88 -4.38 -15.11
CA ASP A 241 41.91 -4.19 -14.09
C ASP A 241 41.28 -4.21 -12.67
N PRO A 242 41.49 -5.27 -11.86
CA PRO A 242 40.93 -5.33 -10.51
C PRO A 242 41.44 -4.20 -9.61
N GLN A 243 42.71 -3.78 -9.77
CA GLN A 243 43.29 -2.71 -8.94
C GLN A 243 42.63 -1.37 -9.24
N TRP A 244 42.25 -1.14 -10.50
CA TRP A 244 41.45 0.02 -10.88
C TRP A 244 40.12 0.05 -10.15
N PHE A 245 39.37 -1.05 -10.17
CA PHE A 245 38.03 -1.10 -9.56
C PHE A 245 38.04 -1.01 -8.03
N ASP A 246 39.17 -1.34 -7.38
CA ASP A 246 39.38 -1.14 -5.95
C ASP A 246 39.97 0.23 -5.60
N SER A 247 40.45 0.99 -6.59
CA SER A 247 41.13 2.27 -6.36
C SER A 247 40.21 3.37 -5.84
N GLU A 248 40.77 4.27 -5.03
CA GLU A 248 40.05 5.47 -4.58
C GLU A 248 39.63 6.37 -5.75
N GLU A 249 40.47 6.47 -6.78
CA GLU A 249 40.17 7.26 -7.98
C GLU A 249 38.90 6.77 -8.69
N PHE A 250 38.79 5.47 -8.91
CA PHE A 250 37.59 4.87 -9.52
C PHE A 250 36.35 5.15 -8.66
N GLN A 251 36.46 4.90 -7.34
CA GLN A 251 35.34 5.12 -6.41
C GLN A 251 34.89 6.59 -6.40
N MET A 252 35.83 7.54 -6.40
CA MET A 252 35.55 8.98 -6.45
C MET A 252 34.87 9.40 -7.76
N LYS A 253 35.38 8.95 -8.91
CA LYS A 253 34.80 9.31 -10.22
C LYS A 253 33.36 8.83 -10.34
N ILE A 254 33.11 7.56 -10.00
CA ILE A 254 31.76 6.99 -10.03
C ILE A 254 30.83 7.70 -9.04
N PHE A 255 31.29 7.93 -7.81
CA PHE A 255 30.47 8.56 -6.78
C PHE A 255 30.07 9.98 -7.17
N LYS A 256 31.01 10.75 -7.73
CA LYS A 256 30.75 12.12 -8.20
C LYS A 256 29.68 12.16 -9.28
N ILE A 257 29.77 11.27 -10.29
CA ILE A 257 28.74 11.15 -11.33
C ILE A 257 27.36 10.87 -10.72
N PHE A 258 27.31 9.97 -9.74
CA PHE A 258 26.09 9.62 -9.03
C PHE A 258 25.51 10.79 -8.21
N GLU A 259 26.35 11.48 -7.44
CA GLU A 259 25.98 12.65 -6.65
C GLU A 259 25.44 13.78 -7.54
N ASP A 260 26.18 14.13 -8.60
CA ASP A 260 25.81 15.19 -9.54
C ASP A 260 24.46 14.89 -10.19
N ALA A 261 24.22 13.63 -10.61
CA ALA A 261 22.94 13.20 -11.15
C ALA A 261 21.82 13.27 -10.11
N ALA A 262 22.10 12.87 -8.86
CA ALA A 262 21.11 12.89 -7.80
C ALA A 262 20.63 14.31 -7.48
N ILE A 263 21.56 15.28 -7.47
CA ILE A 263 21.30 16.71 -7.26
C ILE A 263 20.58 17.31 -8.47
N LYS A 264 21.12 17.10 -9.67
CA LYS A 264 20.60 17.66 -10.93
C LYS A 264 19.14 17.29 -11.17
N TYR A 265 18.76 16.04 -10.86
CA TYR A 265 17.42 15.52 -11.09
C TYR A 265 16.52 15.53 -9.85
N ASP A 266 16.94 16.21 -8.77
CA ASP A 266 16.21 16.31 -7.50
C ASP A 266 15.70 14.96 -6.99
N SER A 267 16.60 13.97 -7.00
CA SER A 267 16.22 12.59 -6.69
C SER A 267 16.19 12.25 -5.21
N PHE A 268 16.40 13.26 -4.35
CA PHE A 268 16.43 13.14 -2.90
C PHE A 268 15.04 12.71 -2.38
N PRO A 269 14.99 11.92 -1.28
CA PRO A 269 13.74 11.67 -0.59
C PRO A 269 13.29 12.96 0.11
N ASP A 270 11.98 13.19 0.23
CA ASP A 270 11.47 14.42 0.87
C ASP A 270 11.85 14.53 2.36
N ILE A 271 12.17 13.40 3.03
CA ILE A 271 12.71 13.42 4.41
C ILE A 271 14.15 13.96 4.50
N TYR A 272 14.89 13.99 3.39
CA TYR A 272 16.25 14.54 3.30
C TYR A 272 16.33 15.51 2.10
N PRO A 273 15.67 16.68 2.17
CA PRO A 273 15.63 17.61 1.05
C PRO A 273 17.04 18.09 0.66
N LYS A 274 17.29 18.26 -0.64
CA LYS A 274 18.61 18.63 -1.18
C LYS A 274 19.14 19.97 -0.67
N GLU A 275 18.24 20.84 -0.22
CA GLU A 275 18.55 22.15 0.35
C GLU A 275 19.26 22.00 1.70
N ASP A 276 18.85 21.02 2.50
CA ASP A 276 19.31 20.83 3.88
C ASP A 276 20.29 19.65 4.03
N PHE A 277 20.34 18.74 3.06
CA PHE A 277 21.16 17.53 3.12
C PHE A 277 22.06 17.37 1.90
N ASP A 278 23.29 16.90 2.14
CA ASP A 278 24.21 16.44 1.11
C ASP A 278 24.22 14.91 1.05
N ILE A 279 24.54 14.36 -0.11
CA ILE A 279 24.76 12.93 -0.31
C ILE A 279 26.26 12.64 -0.19
N VAL A 280 26.65 11.79 0.74
CA VAL A 280 28.06 11.47 0.97
C VAL A 280 28.31 9.98 0.85
N SER A 281 29.52 9.62 0.43
CA SER A 281 29.93 8.23 0.41
C SER A 281 29.94 7.64 1.82
N SER A 282 29.59 6.36 1.93
CA SER A 282 29.59 5.68 3.22
C SER A 282 30.11 4.25 3.06
N LEU A 283 30.93 3.84 4.01
CA LEU A 283 31.40 2.45 4.10
C LEU A 283 30.43 1.65 4.95
N GLU A 284 30.07 0.45 4.49
CA GLU A 284 29.43 -0.53 5.35
C GLU A 284 30.43 -1.13 6.33
N LYS A 285 29.94 -1.64 7.45
CA LYS A 285 30.75 -2.36 8.43
C LYS A 285 31.43 -3.56 7.76
N GLY A 286 32.76 -3.56 7.71
CA GLY A 286 33.55 -4.61 7.07
C GLY A 286 33.73 -4.46 5.55
N SER A 287 33.33 -3.33 4.96
CA SER A 287 33.64 -2.98 3.57
C SER A 287 34.71 -1.89 3.53
N ASN A 288 35.69 -2.04 2.63
CA ASN A 288 36.71 -1.01 2.37
C ASN A 288 36.35 -0.12 1.17
N SER A 289 35.27 -0.43 0.47
CA SER A 289 34.84 0.30 -0.73
C SER A 289 33.38 0.74 -0.61
N TYR A 290 33.09 1.97 -1.03
CA TYR A 290 31.74 2.53 -1.11
C TYR A 290 31.18 2.47 -2.54
N VAL A 291 32.03 2.26 -3.56
CA VAL A 291 31.63 1.83 -4.89
C VAL A 291 32.17 0.43 -5.14
N LYS A 292 31.36 -0.45 -5.73
CA LYS A 292 31.77 -1.81 -6.13
C LYS A 292 31.29 -2.10 -7.55
N TRP A 293 32.22 -2.54 -8.39
CA TRP A 293 31.93 -3.02 -9.74
C TRP A 293 31.99 -4.54 -9.77
N ASN A 294 30.86 -5.17 -10.11
CA ASN A 294 30.72 -6.62 -10.21
C ASN A 294 30.28 -7.02 -11.62
N PRO A 295 31.24 -7.31 -12.53
CA PRO A 295 30.92 -7.81 -13.86
C PRO A 295 30.55 -9.29 -13.79
N VAL A 296 29.25 -9.61 -13.76
CA VAL A 296 28.74 -10.99 -13.85
C VAL A 296 28.22 -11.23 -15.26
N LYS A 297 28.47 -12.43 -15.84
CA LYS A 297 27.96 -12.80 -17.16
C LYS A 297 26.45 -12.55 -17.26
N GLY A 298 26.06 -11.53 -18.02
CA GLY A 298 24.66 -11.16 -18.29
C GLY A 298 24.10 -10.01 -17.46
N LEU A 299 24.74 -9.61 -16.35
CA LEU A 299 24.35 -8.46 -15.54
C LEU A 299 25.58 -7.84 -14.87
N ASN A 300 26.10 -6.81 -15.54
CA ASN A 300 27.14 -5.94 -15.04
C ASN A 300 26.55 -4.99 -13.97
N SER A 301 26.90 -5.19 -12.70
CA SER A 301 26.31 -4.46 -11.58
C SER A 301 27.30 -3.47 -10.97
N LEU A 302 26.90 -2.21 -10.90
CA LEU A 302 27.59 -1.15 -10.17
C LEU A 302 26.80 -0.82 -8.89
N THR A 303 27.41 -1.04 -7.73
CA THR A 303 26.80 -0.76 -6.43
C THR A 303 27.46 0.46 -5.81
N ILE A 304 26.65 1.43 -5.38
CA ILE A 304 27.08 2.65 -4.71
C ILE A 304 26.45 2.70 -3.32
N THR A 305 27.27 2.92 -2.30
CA THR A 305 26.91 3.01 -0.88
C THR A 305 27.07 4.44 -0.40
N TYR A 306 26.02 5.00 0.18
CA TYR A 306 25.94 6.42 0.51
C TYR A 306 25.07 6.65 1.75
N ARG A 307 25.04 7.89 2.23
CA ARG A 307 24.09 8.38 3.24
C ARG A 307 23.85 9.87 3.06
N TYR A 308 22.77 10.37 3.65
CA TYR A 308 22.49 11.80 3.72
C TYR A 308 23.06 12.39 5.01
N ILE A 309 23.70 13.55 4.93
CA ILE A 309 24.18 14.31 6.09
C ILE A 309 23.61 15.72 6.02
N ASN A 310 23.10 16.24 7.13
CA ASN A 310 22.61 17.60 7.18
C ASN A 310 23.76 18.60 7.04
N LYS A 311 23.60 19.60 6.17
CA LYS A 311 24.63 20.60 5.83
C LYS A 311 25.03 21.50 7.00
N LYS A 312 24.14 21.68 7.98
CA LYS A 312 24.35 22.57 9.14
C LYS A 312 24.77 21.79 10.38
N ASN A 313 24.27 20.56 10.55
CA ASN A 313 24.61 19.70 11.67
C ASN A 313 24.97 18.28 11.21
N ASN A 314 26.27 18.02 11.13
CA ASN A 314 26.80 16.73 10.68
C ASN A 314 26.41 15.55 11.58
N GLU A 315 25.86 15.75 12.78
CA GLU A 315 25.35 14.66 13.63
C GLU A 315 24.03 14.08 13.12
N ILE A 316 23.26 14.87 12.35
CA ILE A 316 22.01 14.43 11.73
C ILE A 316 22.35 13.72 10.42
N LYS A 317 22.28 12.38 10.47
CA LYS A 317 22.66 11.49 9.37
C LYS A 317 21.55 10.49 9.11
N SER A 318 21.33 10.13 7.85
CA SER A 318 20.50 8.98 7.52
C SER A 318 21.20 7.67 7.87
N GLU A 319 20.41 6.60 7.87
CA GLU A 319 20.94 5.24 7.73
C GLU A 319 21.75 5.09 6.43
N ILE A 320 22.64 4.09 6.39
CA ILE A 320 23.40 3.77 5.18
C ILE A 320 22.45 3.22 4.13
N ARG A 321 22.58 3.72 2.90
CA ARG A 321 21.77 3.33 1.75
C ARG A 321 22.64 2.78 0.63
N LYS A 322 22.01 1.99 -0.24
CA LYS A 322 22.64 1.35 -1.40
C LYS A 322 21.83 1.57 -2.65
N LYS A 323 22.51 1.85 -3.75
CA LYS A 323 21.92 1.84 -5.09
C LYS A 323 22.70 0.92 -6.00
N ASN A 324 21.97 0.05 -6.68
CA ASN A 324 22.50 -0.81 -7.73
C ASN A 324 22.09 -0.27 -9.10
N PHE A 325 23.05 -0.21 -10.00
CA PHE A 325 22.87 0.11 -11.41
C PHE A 325 23.27 -1.09 -12.25
N VAL A 326 22.50 -1.34 -13.32
CA VAL A 326 22.88 -2.30 -14.35
C VAL A 326 23.51 -1.52 -15.49
N VAL A 327 24.80 -1.75 -15.75
CA VAL A 327 25.56 -1.04 -16.79
C VAL A 327 25.84 -1.99 -17.95
N LEU A 328 25.00 -1.92 -18.98
CA LEU A 328 25.10 -2.81 -20.15
C LEU A 328 26.30 -2.46 -21.03
N ASN A 329 26.94 -3.50 -21.60
CA ASN A 329 28.02 -3.37 -22.57
C ASN A 329 29.24 -2.57 -22.07
N ALA A 330 29.56 -2.68 -20.77
CA ALA A 330 30.73 -2.07 -20.14
C ALA A 330 31.83 -3.10 -19.87
#